data_AF-A0A9Q3YKF5-F1
#
_entry.id   AF-A0A9Q3YKF5-F1
#
_cell.length_a   1.000
_cell.length_b   1.000
_cell.length_c   1.000
_cell.angle_alpha   90.00
_cell.angle_beta   90.00
_cell.angle_gamma   90.00
#
_symmetry.space_group_name_H-M   'P 1'
#
loop_
_entity.id
_entity.type
_entity.pdbx_description
1 polymer ?
#
loop_
_entity_poly.entity_id
_entity_poly.type
_entity_poly.pdbx_seq_one_letter_code
_entity_poly.pdbx_strand_id
1 'polypeptide(L)'
;MIHIKIDLDTALQVPLIDKTLAQLVTENFTKWPTQATCAVQESDGGICWWSSPVSDVKKGMESAAEDGDLTSILGIGNMVTVEYVEYNNQAICAKDWKSGLVTEEEFSSSIG
;
A
#
# COMPACT_ATOMS: atom_id res chain seq x y z
N MET A 1 -34.11 18.29 -2.50
CA MET A 1 -32.71 18.75 -2.61
C MET A 1 -31.86 17.80 -1.79
N ILE A 2 -30.89 17.15 -2.43
CA ILE A 2 -29.98 16.21 -1.77
C ILE A 2 -28.75 17.02 -1.37
N HIS A 3 -28.49 17.17 -0.07
CA HIS A 3 -27.28 17.82 0.41
C HIS A 3 -26.19 16.75 0.51
N ILE A 4 -25.22 16.79 -0.40
CA ILE A 4 -23.99 16.02 -0.28
C ILE A 4 -23.08 16.83 0.66
N LYS A 5 -22.82 16.31 1.86
CA LYS A 5 -21.75 16.80 2.73
C LYS A 5 -20.47 16.05 2.39
N ILE A 6 -19.49 16.77 1.84
CA ILE A 6 -18.14 16.25 1.65
C ILE A 6 -17.33 16.81 2.82
N ASP A 7 -16.93 15.92 3.73
CA ASP A 7 -16.00 16.23 4.81
C ASP A 7 -14.59 16.09 4.26
N LEU A 8 -13.94 17.24 4.04
CA LEU A 8 -12.55 17.30 3.54
C LEU A 8 -11.53 17.35 4.68
N ASP A 9 -12.00 17.44 5.94
CA ASP A 9 -11.17 17.61 7.12
C ASP A 9 -10.79 16.27 7.77
N THR A 10 -11.52 15.20 7.45
CA THR A 10 -11.22 13.85 7.92
C THR A 10 -10.23 13.16 6.97
N ALA A 11 -9.03 12.82 7.46
CA ALA A 11 -8.10 11.97 6.73
C ALA A 11 -8.82 10.68 6.29
N LEU A 12 -8.83 10.41 4.98
CA LEU A 12 -9.61 9.35 4.36
C LEU A 12 -8.93 8.00 4.60
N GLN A 13 -8.94 7.54 5.85
CA GLN A 13 -8.40 6.24 6.22
C GLN A 13 -9.50 5.19 6.07
N VAL A 14 -9.27 4.22 5.19
CA VAL A 14 -10.18 3.07 5.04
C VAL A 14 -10.09 2.13 6.25
N PRO A 15 -11.09 1.25 6.48
CA PRO A 15 -11.10 0.37 7.64
C PRO A 15 -9.84 -0.50 7.75
N LEU A 16 -9.31 -0.61 8.96
CA LEU A 16 -8.26 -1.55 9.29
C LEU A 16 -8.83 -2.93 9.53
N ILE A 17 -8.13 -3.96 9.04
CA ILE A 17 -8.41 -5.36 9.36
C ILE A 17 -7.28 -5.98 10.16
N ASP A 18 -7.55 -7.04 10.92
CA ASP A 18 -6.53 -7.79 11.67
C ASP A 18 -5.75 -8.76 10.77
N LYS A 19 -5.11 -8.20 9.73
CA LYS A 19 -4.12 -8.88 8.88
C LYS A 19 -2.96 -7.94 8.62
N THR A 20 -1.75 -8.51 8.50
CA THR A 20 -0.58 -7.77 8.05
C THR A 20 -0.64 -7.53 6.54
N LEU A 21 0.14 -6.57 6.04
CA LEU A 21 0.25 -6.33 4.60
C LEU A 21 0.77 -7.57 3.88
N ALA A 22 1.72 -8.29 4.47
CA ALA A 22 2.21 -9.56 3.94
C ALA A 22 1.08 -10.60 3.77
N GLN A 23 0.17 -10.70 4.74
CA GLN A 23 -1.00 -11.58 4.63
C GLN A 23 -1.97 -11.10 3.53
N LEU A 24 -2.23 -9.80 3.44
CA LEU A 24 -3.08 -9.26 2.38
C LEU A 24 -2.50 -9.55 0.99
N VAL A 25 -1.19 -9.34 0.81
CA VAL A 25 -0.53 -9.55 -0.47
C VAL A 25 -0.51 -11.04 -0.86
N THR A 26 -0.12 -11.92 0.07
CA THR A 26 0.01 -13.36 -0.21
C THR A 26 -1.32 -14.08 -0.39
N GLU A 27 -2.38 -13.64 0.29
CA GLU A 27 -3.70 -14.28 0.18
C GLU A 27 -4.54 -13.79 -1.02
N ASN A 28 -4.29 -12.58 -1.53
CA ASN A 28 -5.13 -11.97 -2.58
C ASN A 28 -4.46 -11.87 -3.94
N PHE A 29 -3.12 -11.91 -4.02
CA PHE A 29 -2.39 -11.80 -5.28
C PHE A 29 -1.72 -13.11 -5.62
N THR A 30 -1.87 -13.53 -6.88
CA THR A 30 -1.28 -14.79 -7.39
C THR A 30 0.03 -14.58 -8.12
N LYS A 31 0.38 -13.32 -8.41
CA LYS A 31 1.56 -12.95 -9.17
C LYS A 31 2.14 -11.66 -8.60
N TRP A 32 3.46 -11.62 -8.57
CA TRP A 32 4.21 -10.41 -8.31
C TRP A 32 4.27 -9.55 -9.58
N PRO A 33 3.92 -8.25 -9.55
CA PRO A 33 4.03 -7.38 -10.72
C PRO A 33 5.48 -7.33 -11.24
N THR A 34 5.62 -7.45 -12.56
CA THR A 34 6.95 -7.39 -13.19
C THR A 34 7.60 -6.03 -12.91
N GLN A 35 8.90 -6.04 -12.57
CA GLN A 35 9.70 -4.87 -12.18
C GLN A 35 9.46 -4.31 -10.77
N ALA A 36 8.45 -4.78 -10.04
CA ALA A 36 8.29 -4.39 -8.63
C ALA A 36 9.36 -5.07 -7.77
N THR A 37 9.94 -4.34 -6.83
CA THR A 37 10.89 -4.85 -5.83
C THR A 37 10.19 -5.05 -4.48
N CYS A 38 9.19 -4.21 -4.18
CA CYS A 38 8.38 -4.29 -2.98
C CYS A 38 6.98 -3.69 -3.16
N ALA A 39 6.10 -4.02 -2.22
CA ALA A 39 4.78 -3.43 -2.05
C ALA A 39 4.67 -2.77 -0.68
N VAL A 40 4.00 -1.61 -0.64
CA VAL A 40 3.60 -0.88 0.59
C VAL A 40 2.13 -0.50 0.47
N GLN A 41 1.51 0.01 1.53
CA GLN A 41 0.11 0.42 1.48
C GLN A 41 -0.09 1.87 1.91
N GLU A 42 -0.97 2.56 1.20
CA GLU A 42 -1.41 3.93 1.50
C GLU A 42 -2.70 3.94 2.34
N SER A 43 -2.99 5.08 2.97
CA SER A 43 -4.13 5.21 3.90
C SER A 43 -5.51 4.96 3.27
N ASP A 44 -5.61 5.08 1.94
CA ASP A 44 -6.83 4.84 1.16
C ASP A 44 -7.04 3.35 0.81
N GLY A 45 -6.15 2.46 1.27
CA GLY A 45 -6.19 1.02 0.98
C GLY A 45 -5.37 0.60 -0.23
N GLY A 46 -4.81 1.54 -0.99
CA GLY A 46 -4.02 1.26 -2.18
C GLY A 46 -2.74 0.52 -1.83
N ILE A 47 -2.57 -0.69 -2.36
CA ILE A 47 -1.31 -1.44 -2.31
C ILE A 47 -0.47 -0.96 -3.49
N CYS A 48 0.55 -0.17 -3.19
CA CYS A 48 1.44 0.47 -4.14
C CYS A 48 2.67 -0.40 -4.37
N TRP A 49 2.87 -0.82 -5.61
CA TRP A 49 3.99 -1.65 -6.04
C TRP A 49 5.08 -0.77 -6.64
N TRP A 50 6.30 -0.86 -6.11
CA TRP A 50 7.40 0.04 -6.46
C TRP A 50 8.54 -0.69 -7.15
N SER A 51 9.15 -0.08 -8.16
CA SER A 51 10.38 -0.56 -8.80
C SER A 51 11.66 -0.03 -8.14
N SER A 52 11.55 0.95 -7.24
CA SER A 52 12.68 1.51 -6.48
C SER A 52 13.35 0.47 -5.60
N PRO A 53 14.65 0.57 -5.28
CA PRO A 53 15.28 -0.32 -4.32
C PRO A 53 14.56 -0.34 -2.96
N VAL A 54 14.41 -1.52 -2.35
CA VAL A 54 13.72 -1.70 -1.05
C VAL A 54 14.27 -0.76 0.03
N SER A 55 15.58 -0.52 0.04
CA SER A 55 16.22 0.40 0.99
C SER A 55 15.77 1.85 0.82
N ASP A 56 15.50 2.27 -0.41
CA ASP A 56 15.08 3.63 -0.72
C ASP A 56 13.59 3.80 -0.40
N VAL A 57 12.79 2.76 -0.65
CA VAL A 57 11.39 2.71 -0.24
C VAL A 57 11.26 2.82 1.28
N LYS A 58 12.06 2.07 2.06
CA LYS A 58 12.06 2.16 3.53
C LYS A 58 12.38 3.57 4.03
N LYS A 59 13.45 4.20 3.51
CA LYS A 59 13.79 5.59 3.85
C LYS A 59 12.68 6.56 3.45
N GLY A 60 12.07 6.33 2.29
CA GLY A 60 10.95 7.13 1.81
C GLY A 60 9.74 7.04 2.74
N MET A 61 9.41 5.85 3.25
CA MET A 61 8.32 5.65 4.22
C MET A 61 8.57 6.42 5.52
N GLU A 62 9.81 6.40 6.02
CA GLU A 62 10.21 7.17 7.21
C GLU A 62 10.03 8.68 6.99
N SER A 63 10.40 9.20 5.81
CA SER A 63 10.24 10.61 5.46
C SER A 63 8.79 11.01 5.15
N ALA A 64 8.00 10.12 4.52
CA ALA A 64 6.59 10.34 4.23
C ALA A 64 5.76 10.45 5.51
N ALA A 65 6.11 9.67 6.54
CA ALA A 65 5.46 9.73 7.84
C ALA A 65 5.58 11.11 8.53
N GLU A 66 6.60 11.91 8.16
CA GLU A 66 6.82 13.24 8.71
C GLU A 66 6.11 14.32 7.88
N ASP A 67 6.30 14.35 6.55
CA ASP A 67 5.99 15.55 5.76
C ASP A 67 5.45 15.31 4.32
N GLY A 68 5.05 14.08 3.93
CA GLY A 68 4.59 13.88 2.54
C GLY A 68 4.04 12.51 2.16
N ASP A 69 3.72 12.35 0.89
CA ASP A 69 3.37 11.05 0.30
C ASP A 69 4.61 10.39 -0.33
N LEU A 70 4.58 9.07 -0.46
CA LEU A 70 5.73 8.32 -0.97
C LEU A 70 5.99 8.62 -2.47
N THR A 71 4.96 9.03 -3.22
CA THR A 71 5.07 9.40 -4.63
C THR A 71 5.87 10.68 -4.86
N SER A 72 5.81 11.62 -3.92
CA SER A 72 6.56 12.87 -3.93
C SER A 72 8.04 12.64 -3.60
N ILE A 73 8.34 11.58 -2.84
CA ILE A 73 9.70 11.24 -2.42
C ILE A 73 10.40 10.33 -3.44
N LEU A 74 9.73 9.27 -3.87
CA LEU A 74 10.29 8.28 -4.79
C LEU A 74 10.05 8.62 -6.26
N GLY A 75 9.12 9.52 -6.55
CA GLY A 75 8.68 9.86 -7.90
C GLY A 75 7.68 8.83 -8.46
N ILE A 76 6.57 9.33 -8.98
CA ILE A 76 5.49 8.51 -9.56
C ILE A 76 5.96 7.55 -10.67
N GLY A 77 7.04 7.88 -11.38
CA GLY A 77 7.61 7.03 -12.43
C GLY A 77 8.21 5.70 -11.93
N ASN A 78 8.44 5.58 -10.62
CA ASN A 78 8.90 4.33 -9.98
C ASN A 78 7.73 3.51 -9.41
N MET A 79 6.49 3.99 -9.51
CA MET A 79 5.31 3.22 -9.13
C MET A 79 4.89 2.34 -10.31
N VAL A 80 4.94 1.03 -10.13
CA VAL A 80 4.61 0.04 -11.15
C VAL A 80 3.11 -0.04 -11.36
N THR A 81 2.35 -0.19 -10.28
CA THR A 81 0.89 -0.24 -10.27
C THR A 81 0.35 0.02 -8.86
N VAL A 82 -0.94 0.26 -8.75
CA VAL A 82 -1.69 0.30 -7.48
C VAL A 82 -2.88 -0.63 -7.61
N GLU A 83 -3.06 -1.48 -6.62
CA GLU A 83 -4.18 -2.42 -6.55
C GLU A 83 -4.88 -2.31 -5.20
N TYR A 84 -6.17 -2.64 -5.15
CA TYR A 84 -6.97 -2.56 -3.94
C TYR A 84 -7.50 -3.95 -3.59
N VAL A 85 -7.39 -4.29 -2.31
CA VAL A 85 -8.13 -5.43 -1.74
C VAL A 85 -9.39 -4.87 -1.10
N GLU A 86 -10.53 -5.47 -1.44
CA GLU A 86 -11.84 -5.04 -0.95
C GLU A 86 -12.49 -6.11 -0.09
N TYR A 87 -13.20 -5.67 0.95
CA TYR A 87 -14.11 -6.50 1.73
C TYR A 87 -15.50 -5.84 1.74
N ASN A 88 -16.53 -6.57 1.31
CA ASN A 88 -17.89 -6.04 1.13
C ASN A 88 -17.95 -4.76 0.26
N ASN A 89 -17.21 -4.73 -0.85
CA ASN A 89 -17.11 -3.60 -1.80
C ASN A 89 -16.54 -2.31 -1.17
N GLN A 90 -15.68 -2.47 -0.17
CA GLN A 90 -14.95 -1.37 0.46
C GLN A 90 -13.47 -1.72 0.54
N ALA A 91 -12.60 -0.81 0.10
CA ALA A 91 -11.17 -0.95 0.26
C ALA A 91 -10.79 -1.08 1.75
N ILE A 92 -9.74 -1.84 2.03
CA ILE A 92 -9.29 -2.11 3.40
C ILE A 92 -7.78 -1.94 3.55
N CYS A 93 -7.36 -1.57 4.76
CA CYS A 93 -5.95 -1.48 5.13
C CYS A 93 -5.55 -2.62 6.07
N ALA A 94 -4.33 -3.12 5.90
CA ALA A 94 -3.68 -3.97 6.87
C ALA A 94 -3.44 -3.22 8.18
N LYS A 95 -3.36 -3.94 9.30
CA LYS A 95 -3.10 -3.33 10.62
C LYS A 95 -1.74 -2.64 10.71
N ASP A 96 -0.78 -3.07 9.91
CA ASP A 96 0.58 -2.55 9.86
C ASP A 96 0.82 -1.66 8.63
N TRP A 97 -0.22 -1.17 7.93
CA TRP A 97 -0.09 -0.42 6.67
C TRP A 97 0.98 0.70 6.68
N LYS A 98 1.15 1.41 7.80
CA LYS A 98 2.14 2.50 7.94
C LYS A 98 3.60 2.06 7.84
N SER A 99 3.89 0.81 8.22
CA SER A 99 5.25 0.26 8.30
C SER A 99 5.42 -1.03 7.49
N GLY A 100 4.32 -1.59 7.00
CA GLY A 100 4.27 -2.82 6.23
C GLY A 100 4.97 -2.61 4.90
N LEU A 101 5.95 -3.47 4.63
CA LEU A 101 6.62 -3.58 3.36
C LEU A 101 6.77 -5.06 3.06
N VAL A 102 6.39 -5.46 1.85
CA VAL A 102 6.52 -6.83 1.37
C VAL A 102 7.50 -6.82 0.22
N THR A 103 8.46 -7.74 0.21
CA THR A 103 9.41 -7.93 -0.89
C THR A 103 9.00 -9.10 -1.79
N GLU A 104 9.52 -9.12 -3.02
CA GLU A 104 9.30 -10.24 -3.95
C GLU A 104 9.78 -11.58 -3.36
N GLU A 105 10.88 -11.56 -2.59
CA GLU A 105 11.44 -12.74 -1.92
C GLU A 105 10.49 -13.30 -0.85
N GLU A 106 9.93 -12.43 -0.01
CA GLU A 106 8.95 -12.81 1.02
C GLU A 106 7.66 -13.37 0.40
N PHE A 107 7.18 -12.75 -0.69
CA PHE A 107 6.02 -13.22 -1.42
C PHE A 107 6.26 -14.61 -2.02
N SER A 108 7.36 -14.77 -2.75
CA SER A 108 7.71 -16.03 -3.42
C SER A 108 7.90 -17.19 -2.44
N SER A 109 8.48 -16.91 -1.27
CA SER A 109 8.66 -17.90 -0.21
C SER A 109 7.35 -18.32 0.48
N SER A 110 6.30 -17.50 0.37
CA SER A 110 5.00 -17.75 1.00
C SER A 110 4.02 -18.54 0.12
N ILE A 111 4.26 -18.59 -1.19
CA ILE A 111 3.44 -19.33 -2.17
C ILE A 111 4.12 -20.60 -2.69
N GLY A 112 5.34 -20.89 -2.22
CA GLY A 112 6.15 -22.06 -2.57
C GLY A 112 5.87 -23.32 -1.76
#